data_AF-W4VGI9-F1
#
_entry.id   AF-W4VGI9-F1
#
_cell.length_a   1.000
_cell.length_b   1.000
_cell.length_c   1.000
_cell.angle_alpha   90.00
_cell.angle_beta   90.00
_cell.angle_gamma   90.00
#
_symmetry.space_group_name_H-M   'P 1'
#
loop_
_entity.id
_entity.type
_entity.pdbx_description
1 polymer ?
#
loop_
_entity_poly.entity_id
_entity_poly.type
_entity_poly.pdbx_seq_one_letter_code
_entity_poly.pdbx_strand_id
1 'polypeptide(L)'
;MDYEKVILDTEEMVRKQLTDEKSGHDWYHIQRVINTARQIAKEENANFFIVTLAALLHDLADDKVVESDEKGLTMIQKWLESQQLISDDIQHILSIIKYMSFKGG
;
A
#
# COMPACT_ATOMS: atom_id res chain seq x y z
N MET A 1 13.21 11.59 -8.20
CA MET A 1 12.25 11.21 -7.14
C MET A 1 13.01 10.35 -6.15
N ASP A 2 12.83 10.62 -4.86
CA ASP A 2 13.47 9.84 -3.81
C ASP A 2 12.50 8.74 -3.37
N TYR A 3 12.63 7.57 -3.99
CA TYR A 3 11.74 6.44 -3.78
C TYR A 3 11.78 5.92 -2.35
N GLU A 4 12.94 6.00 -1.68
CA GLU A 4 13.07 5.63 -0.28
C GLU A 4 12.29 6.57 0.63
N LYS A 5 12.35 7.88 0.35
CA LYS A 5 11.58 8.87 1.10
C LYS A 5 10.07 8.62 1.01
N VAL A 6 9.56 8.34 -0.18
CA VAL A 6 8.12 8.05 -0.38
C VAL A 6 7.70 6.79 0.37
N ILE A 7 8.54 5.75 0.39
CA ILE A 7 8.28 4.53 1.16
C ILE A 7 8.22 4.86 2.64
N LEU A 8 9.18 5.60 3.18
CA LEU A 8 9.21 5.98 4.60
C LEU A 8 8.01 6.86 4.99
N ASP A 9 7.68 7.85 4.18
CA ASP A 9 6.54 8.74 4.41
C ASP A 9 5.23 7.92 4.43
N THR A 10 5.10 6.95 3.52
CA THR A 10 3.95 6.02 3.48
C THR A 10 3.93 5.08 4.68
N GLU A 11 5.09 4.57 5.09
CA GLU A 11 5.27 3.71 6.26
C GLU A 11 4.78 4.42 7.54
N GLU A 12 5.17 5.68 7.72
CA GLU A 12 4.74 6.49 8.86
C GLU A 12 3.24 6.78 8.83
N MET A 13 2.68 7.08 7.65
CA MET A 13 1.24 7.32 7.48
C MET A 13 0.43 6.07 7.85
N VAL A 14 0.80 4.90 7.31
CA VAL A 14 0.15 3.62 7.60
C VAL A 14 0.25 3.31 9.09
N ARG A 15 1.45 3.46 9.66
CA ARG A 15 1.66 3.23 11.09
C ARG A 15 0.77 4.12 11.95
N LYS A 16 0.63 5.41 11.62
CA LYS A 16 -0.27 6.33 12.34
C LYS A 16 -1.72 5.88 12.26
N GLN A 17 -2.21 5.55 11.07
CA GLN A 17 -3.60 5.09 10.89
C GLN A 17 -3.89 3.79 11.66
N LEU A 18 -2.95 2.85 11.66
CA LEU A 18 -3.10 1.59 12.40
C LEU A 18 -2.91 1.74 13.91
N THR A 19 -2.23 2.78 14.38
CA THR A 19 -2.09 3.03 15.83
C THR A 19 -3.43 3.45 16.45
N ASP A 20 -4.31 4.05 15.65
CA ASP A 20 -5.67 4.44 16.07
C ASP A 20 -6.72 3.33 15.84
N GLU A 21 -6.39 2.29 15.07
CA GLU A 21 -7.23 1.11 14.85
C GLU A 21 -7.10 0.12 16.03
N LYS A 22 -8.24 -0.35 16.56
CA LYS A 22 -8.30 -1.41 17.59
C LYS A 22 -8.63 -2.80 17.01
N SER A 23 -8.65 -2.90 15.68
CA SER A 23 -8.89 -4.14 14.96
C SER A 23 -7.57 -4.93 14.89
N GLY A 24 -7.61 -6.26 14.73
CA GLY A 24 -6.40 -7.10 14.66
C GLY A 24 -5.47 -6.87 13.45
N HIS A 25 -5.64 -5.76 12.74
CA HIS A 25 -4.79 -5.25 11.66
C HIS A 25 -3.62 -4.43 12.24
N ASP A 26 -2.89 -5.01 13.20
CA ASP A 26 -1.79 -4.31 13.85
C ASP A 26 -0.65 -4.02 12.86
N TRP A 27 0.11 -2.96 13.13
CA TRP A 27 1.36 -2.64 12.42
C TRP A 27 2.25 -3.86 12.13
N TYR A 28 2.30 -4.81 13.07
CA TYR A 28 3.06 -6.05 12.94
C TYR A 28 2.54 -6.99 11.85
N HIS A 29 1.25 -6.98 11.52
CA HIS A 29 0.70 -7.70 10.36
C HIS A 29 1.31 -7.15 9.07
N ILE A 30 1.17 -5.84 8.85
CA ILE A 30 1.70 -5.17 7.66
C ILE A 30 3.22 -5.34 7.57
N GLN A 31 3.95 -5.19 8.67
CA GLN A 31 5.40 -5.33 8.68
C GLN A 31 5.85 -6.72 8.21
N ARG A 32 5.12 -7.79 8.55
CA ARG A 32 5.41 -9.14 8.03
C ARG A 32 5.17 -9.23 6.53
N VAL A 33 4.04 -8.70 6.05
CA VAL A 33 3.69 -8.70 4.62
C VAL A 33 4.73 -7.93 3.81
N ILE A 34 5.15 -6.75 4.26
CA ILE A 34 6.21 -5.95 3.61
C ILE A 34 7.51 -6.73 3.54
N ASN A 35 7.94 -7.35 4.65
CA ASN A 35 9.19 -8.11 4.67
C ASN A 35 9.17 -9.27 3.65
N THR A 36 8.06 -10.01 3.58
CA THR A 36 7.88 -11.08 2.60
C THR A 36 7.85 -10.53 1.17
N ALA A 37 7.09 -9.45 0.92
CA ALA A 37 6.99 -8.83 -0.40
C ALA A 37 8.34 -8.30 -0.89
N ARG A 38 9.13 -7.69 -0.01
CA ARG A 38 10.51 -7.23 -0.29
C ARG A 38 11.44 -8.38 -0.66
N GLN A 39 11.33 -9.50 0.06
CA GLN A 39 12.14 -10.69 -0.24
C GLN A 39 11.78 -11.27 -1.61
N ILE A 40 10.49 -11.47 -1.89
CA ILE A 40 10.00 -11.97 -3.17
C ILE A 40 10.40 -11.03 -4.31
N ALA A 41 10.26 -9.71 -4.12
CA ALA A 41 10.65 -8.73 -5.14
C ALA A 41 12.14 -8.82 -5.50
N LYS A 42 12.99 -9.11 -4.52
CA LYS A 42 14.43 -9.30 -4.73
C LYS A 42 14.72 -10.60 -5.48
N GLU A 43 14.04 -11.68 -5.15
CA GLU A 43 14.22 -13.00 -5.79
C GLU A 43 13.71 -13.01 -7.24
N GLU A 44 12.55 -12.38 -7.49
CA GLU A 44 11.92 -12.31 -8.81
C GLU A 44 12.39 -11.11 -9.66
N ASN A 45 13.35 -10.33 -9.15
CA ASN A 45 13.87 -9.12 -9.80
C ASN A 45 12.76 -8.12 -10.21
N ALA A 46 11.70 -8.05 -9.39
CA ALA A 46 10.55 -7.18 -9.58
C ALA A 46 10.87 -5.75 -9.12
N ASN A 47 9.99 -4.80 -9.48
CA ASN A 47 10.14 -3.42 -9.07
C ASN A 47 9.90 -3.27 -7.55
N PHE A 48 11.00 -3.19 -6.81
CA PHE A 48 11.00 -3.10 -5.34
C PHE A 48 10.13 -1.96 -4.80
N PHE A 49 10.14 -0.81 -5.50
CA PHE A 49 9.37 0.37 -5.09
C PHE A 49 7.87 0.12 -5.20
N ILE A 50 7.41 -0.34 -6.37
CA ILE A 50 5.98 -0.60 -6.63
C ILE A 50 5.46 -1.70 -5.70
N VAL A 51 6.22 -2.80 -5.54
CA VAL A 51 5.82 -3.92 -4.68
C VAL A 51 5.74 -3.50 -3.21
N THR A 52 6.71 -2.72 -2.73
CA THR A 52 6.72 -2.24 -1.34
C THR A 52 5.55 -1.29 -1.06
N LEU A 53 5.26 -0.36 -1.97
CA LEU A 53 4.12 0.55 -1.82
C LEU A 53 2.78 -0.18 -1.87
N ALA A 54 2.60 -1.10 -2.82
CA ALA A 54 1.39 -1.90 -2.89
C ALA A 54 1.18 -2.71 -1.59
N ALA A 55 2.23 -3.33 -1.06
CA ALA A 55 2.18 -4.07 0.20
C ALA A 55 1.92 -3.16 1.43
N LEU A 56 2.40 -1.92 1.44
CA LEU A 56 2.11 -0.95 2.50
C LEU A 56 0.64 -0.50 2.50
N LEU A 57 0.09 -0.29 1.30
CA LEU A 57 -1.20 0.37 1.11
C LEU A 57 -2.38 -0.61 0.99
N HIS A 58 -2.12 -1.91 0.79
CA HIS A 58 -3.19 -2.90 0.56
C HIS A 58 -4.25 -2.95 1.67
N ASP A 59 -3.81 -2.91 2.92
CA ASP A 59 -4.69 -3.05 4.09
C ASP A 59 -5.50 -1.76 4.34
N LEU A 60 -5.03 -0.61 3.83
CA LEU A 60 -5.76 0.66 3.86
C LEU A 60 -6.89 0.72 2.84
N ALA A 61 -6.85 -0.13 1.81
CA ALA A 61 -7.89 -0.24 0.80
C ALA A 61 -8.96 -1.29 1.14
N ASP A 62 -8.78 -2.08 2.21
CA ASP A 62 -9.72 -3.12 2.60
C ASP A 62 -11.04 -2.48 3.09
N ASP A 63 -12.17 -2.98 2.60
CA ASP A 63 -13.54 -2.60 2.94
C ASP A 63 -13.86 -2.67 4.46
N LYS A 64 -12.97 -3.26 5.26
CA LYS A 64 -13.08 -3.22 6.72
C LYS A 64 -12.72 -1.86 7.32
N VAL A 65 -11.92 -1.06 6.61
CA VAL A 65 -11.43 0.26 7.03
C VAL A 65 -12.19 1.39 6.30
N VAL A 66 -12.74 1.12 5.11
CA VAL A 66 -13.47 2.09 4.28
C VAL A 66 -14.81 1.54 3.83
N GLU A 67 -15.86 2.37 3.81
CA GLU A 67 -17.22 1.97 3.39
C GLU A 67 -17.33 1.43 1.94
N SER A 68 -16.28 1.61 1.12
CA SER A 68 -16.22 1.11 -0.26
C SER A 68 -14.78 1.12 -0.80
N ASP A 69 -14.39 0.05 -1.50
CA ASP A 69 -13.18 -0.08 -2.33
C ASP A 69 -12.81 1.21 -3.12
N GLU A 70 -13.79 1.90 -3.72
CA GLU A 70 -13.53 3.12 -4.49
C GLU A 70 -13.02 4.29 -3.62
N LYS A 71 -13.50 4.40 -2.37
CA LYS A 71 -13.04 5.41 -1.43
C LYS A 71 -11.61 5.12 -0.98
N GLY A 72 -11.28 3.85 -0.73
CA GLY A 72 -9.92 3.40 -0.40
C GLY A 72 -8.93 3.71 -1.52
N LEU A 73 -9.27 3.34 -2.76
CA LEU A 73 -8.44 3.64 -3.94
C LEU A 73 -8.28 5.15 -4.16
N THR A 74 -9.33 5.94 -3.98
CA THR A 74 -9.27 7.41 -4.13
C THR A 74 -8.35 8.04 -3.07
N MET A 75 -8.39 7.54 -1.84
CA MET A 75 -7.52 8.01 -0.76
C MET A 75 -6.05 7.71 -1.07
N ILE A 76 -5.77 6.49 -1.52
CA ILE A 76 -4.43 6.07 -1.93
C ILE A 76 -3.93 6.90 -3.11
N GLN A 77 -4.78 7.11 -4.12
CA GLN A 77 -4.44 7.95 -5.27
C GLN A 77 -4.02 9.35 -4.83
N LYS A 78 -4.81 10.01 -3.98
CA LYS A 78 -4.50 11.36 -3.48
C LYS A 78 -3.20 11.39 -2.67
N TRP A 79 -2.93 10.35 -1.88
CA TRP A 79 -1.66 10.23 -1.15
C TRP A 79 -0.48 10.14 -2.13
N LEU A 80 -0.56 9.27 -3.13
CA LEU A 80 0.50 9.11 -4.12
C LEU A 80 0.71 10.37 -4.98
N GLU A 81 -0.36 11.07 -5.35
CA GLU A 81 -0.29 12.38 -6.01
C GLU A 81 0.41 13.42 -5.13
N SER A 82 0.16 13.42 -3.81
CA SER A 82 0.83 14.33 -2.87
C SER A 82 2.33 14.06 -2.73
N GLN A 83 2.74 12.81 -2.95
CA GLN A 83 4.13 12.37 -3.00
C GLN A 83 4.80 12.66 -4.35
N GLN A 84 4.10 13.36 -5.25
CA GLN A 84 4.56 13.75 -6.59
C GLN A 84 4.94 12.56 -7.49
N LEU A 85 4.32 11.38 -7.32
CA LEU A 85 4.54 10.27 -8.26
C LEU A 85 3.99 10.59 -9.65
N ILE A 86 4.59 10.00 -10.68
CA ILE A 86 4.05 10.05 -12.03
C ILE A 86 2.80 9.19 -12.15
N SER A 87 1.86 9.59 -13.01
CA SER A 87 0.56 8.92 -13.15
C SER A 87 0.68 7.43 -13.51
N ASP A 88 1.68 7.02 -14.28
CA ASP A 88 1.89 5.61 -14.65
C ASP A 88 2.20 4.74 -13.42
N ASP A 89 3.08 5.19 -12.52
CA ASP A 89 3.39 4.47 -11.28
C ASP A 89 2.17 4.39 -10.36
N ILE A 90 1.42 5.49 -10.26
CA ILE A 90 0.18 5.54 -9.47
C ILE A 90 -0.84 4.53 -9.99
N GLN A 91 -1.10 4.52 -11.30
CA GLN A 91 -2.02 3.59 -11.94
C GLN A 91 -1.57 2.12 -11.73
N HIS A 92 -0.28 1.86 -11.85
CA HIS A 92 0.27 0.52 -11.63
C HIS A 92 0.03 0.06 -10.18
N ILE A 93 0.36 0.88 -9.19
CA ILE A 93 0.15 0.56 -7.77
C ILE A 93 -1.35 0.34 -7.49
N LEU A 94 -2.22 1.24 -7.94
CA LEU A 94 -3.66 1.13 -7.76
C LEU A 94 -4.23 -0.15 -8.39
N SER A 95 -3.72 -0.54 -9.57
CA SER A 95 -4.15 -1.77 -10.23
C SER A 95 -3.79 -3.01 -9.41
N ILE A 96 -2.57 -3.07 -8.86
CA ILE A 96 -2.13 -4.19 -8.02
C ILE A 96 -3.04 -4.31 -6.79
N ILE A 97 -3.30 -3.19 -6.12
CA ILE A 97 -4.16 -3.17 -4.92
C ILE A 97 -5.59 -3.61 -5.28
N LYS A 98 -6.14 -3.11 -6.38
CA LYS A 98 -7.49 -3.47 -6.86
C LYS A 98 -7.64 -4.96 -7.16
N TYR A 99 -6.66 -5.58 -7.80
CA TYR A 99 -6.73 -7.00 -8.17
C TYR A 99 -6.26 -7.96 -7.08
N MET A 100 -5.64 -7.45 -6.01
CA MET A 100 -5.19 -8.24 -4.87
C MET A 100 -6.32 -8.50 -3.86
N SER A 101 -7.36 -7.65 -3.82
CA SER A 101 -8.52 -7.87 -2.95
C SER A 101 -9.34 -9.08 -3.43
N PHE A 102 -9.41 -10.11 -2.60
CA PHE A 102 -10.02 -11.42 -2.91
C PHE A 102 -11.55 -11.39 -3.09
N LYS A 103 -12.20 -10.21 -3.07
CA LYS A 103 -13.65 -10.08 -3.34
C LYS A 103 -14.04 -10.26 -4.81
N GLY A 104 -13.09 -10.30 -5.75
CA GLY A 104 -13.34 -10.49 -7.18
C GLY A 104 -13.52 -11.94 -7.65
N GLY A 105 -13.97 -12.85 -6.77
CA GLY A 105 -14.22 -14.27 -7.08
C GLY A 105 -15.68 -14.56 -7.46
#